data_AF-A0A961NFF5-F1
#
_entry.id   AF-A0A961NFF5-F1
#
_cell.length_a   1.000
_cell.length_b   1.000
_cell.length_c   1.000
_cell.angle_alpha   90.00
_cell.angle_beta   90.00
_cell.angle_gamma   90.00
#
_symmetry.space_group_name_H-M   'P 1'
#
loop_
_entity.id
_entity.type
_entity.pdbx_description
1 polymer ?
#
loop_
_entity_poly.entity_id
_entity_poly.type
_entity_poly.pdbx_seq_one_letter_code
_entity_poly.pdbx_strand_id
1 'polypeptide(L)'
;MFQKAKKAHRWVILTLLLMLGCAQPWEREPGPFDRNDLPLNIYNLRGNVWVAEDYNYYRTNLSMYIDHDAGVVFIGAGWSYKSARQLLWKAAANSYGPFQALIVPGYRLSYTGGLPPFQRHELKVIMQQNAPVLLRLHWDHMQQEMLQSFGSWRELSRLRQTYCIKIISP
;
A
#
# COMPACT_ATOMS: atom_id res chain seq x y z
N MET A 1 33.87 -62.80 29.21
CA MET A 1 32.59 -62.16 29.61
C MET A 1 32.69 -60.68 29.27
N PHE A 2 31.69 -60.13 28.57
CA PHE A 2 31.49 -58.72 28.20
C PHE A 2 32.48 -58.01 27.26
N GLN A 3 32.16 -57.97 25.96
CA GLN A 3 32.43 -56.82 25.09
C GLN A 3 31.44 -56.81 23.92
N LYS A 4 30.39 -55.99 24.00
CA LYS A 4 29.59 -55.52 22.84
C LYS A 4 28.58 -54.45 23.26
N ALA A 5 29.00 -53.19 23.33
CA ALA A 5 28.07 -52.06 23.51
C ALA A 5 28.67 -50.72 23.07
N LYS A 6 29.05 -50.52 21.80
CA LYS A 6 29.47 -49.19 21.28
C LYS A 6 29.17 -48.95 19.79
N LYS A 7 27.97 -49.24 19.30
CA LYS A 7 27.62 -48.94 17.88
C LYS A 7 26.28 -48.24 17.62
N ALA A 8 25.43 -48.05 18.62
CA ALA A 8 24.08 -47.50 18.38
C ALA A 8 23.94 -45.97 18.49
N HIS A 9 24.96 -45.24 18.99
CA HIS A 9 24.82 -43.79 19.27
C HIS A 9 25.22 -42.85 18.13
N ARG A 10 25.82 -43.34 17.04
CA ARG A 10 26.27 -42.46 15.94
C ARG A 10 25.18 -42.11 14.92
N TRP A 11 24.11 -42.89 14.84
CA TRP A 11 23.06 -42.67 13.83
C TRP A 11 21.95 -41.72 14.29
N VAL A 12 21.72 -41.57 15.60
CA VAL A 12 20.66 -40.69 16.11
C VAL A 12 21.05 -39.20 16.02
N ILE A 13 22.33 -38.88 16.14
CA ILE A 13 22.82 -37.49 16.08
C ILE A 13 22.78 -36.94 14.64
N LEU A 14 22.96 -37.80 13.62
CA LEU A 14 22.96 -37.35 12.22
C LEU A 14 21.56 -37.01 11.71
N THR A 15 20.52 -37.69 12.21
CA THR A 15 19.13 -37.43 11.81
C THR A 15 18.57 -36.14 12.42
N LEU A 16 19.06 -35.72 13.59
CA LEU A 16 18.61 -34.49 14.25
C LEU A 16 19.17 -33.21 13.57
N LEU A 17 20.34 -33.29 12.93
CA LEU A 17 20.99 -32.17 12.24
C LEU A 17 20.36 -31.83 10.88
N LEU A 18 19.63 -32.77 10.26
CA LEU A 18 18.95 -32.55 8.98
C LEU A 18 17.62 -31.81 9.10
N MET A 19 17.02 -31.73 10.30
CA MET A 19 15.77 -30.99 10.53
C MET A 19 15.98 -29.50 10.86
N LEU A 20 17.23 -29.04 11.02
CA LEU A 20 17.56 -27.63 11.31
C LEU A 20 17.85 -26.79 10.05
N GLY A 21 17.79 -27.38 8.85
CA GLY A 21 18.29 -26.76 7.61
C GLY A 21 17.31 -25.91 6.80
N CYS A 22 16.01 -25.89 7.14
CA CYS A 22 15.00 -25.18 6.33
C CYS A 22 14.08 -24.30 7.19
N ALA A 23 14.63 -23.59 8.18
CA ALA A 23 14.00 -22.33 8.55
C ALA A 23 14.21 -21.39 7.36
N GLN A 24 13.24 -21.35 6.43
CA GLN A 24 13.21 -20.28 5.45
C GLN A 24 13.33 -18.99 6.26
N PRO A 25 14.32 -18.12 5.98
CA PRO A 25 14.40 -16.85 6.65
C PRO A 25 13.07 -16.19 6.38
N TRP A 26 12.22 -16.20 7.40
CA TRP A 26 10.97 -15.46 7.49
C TRP A 26 11.25 -14.16 6.75
N GLU A 27 10.58 -13.98 5.62
CA GLU A 27 10.74 -12.80 4.79
C GLU A 27 10.63 -11.62 5.74
N ARG A 28 11.76 -10.97 6.05
CA ARG A 28 11.74 -9.72 6.79
C ARG A 28 10.78 -8.87 5.99
N GLU A 29 9.64 -8.52 6.59
CA GLU A 29 8.73 -7.58 5.97
C GLU A 29 9.62 -6.44 5.48
N PRO A 30 9.63 -6.19 4.15
CA PRO A 30 10.54 -5.22 3.59
C PRO A 30 10.31 -3.93 4.38
N GLY A 31 11.35 -3.46 5.08
CA GLY A 31 11.28 -2.23 5.88
C GLY A 31 10.91 -1.03 5.00
N PRO A 32 10.83 0.19 5.54
CA PRO A 32 10.56 1.35 4.71
C PRO A 32 11.57 1.48 3.54
N PHE A 33 11.08 1.70 2.32
CA PHE A 33 11.91 1.99 1.14
C PHE A 33 11.76 3.44 0.71
N ASP A 34 12.88 4.17 0.72
CA ASP A 34 12.96 5.53 0.18
C ASP A 34 13.14 5.48 -1.35
N ARG A 35 12.10 5.05 -2.05
CA ARG A 35 12.11 4.89 -3.50
C ARG A 35 10.77 5.37 -4.07
N ASN A 36 10.76 6.59 -4.58
CA ASN A 36 9.62 7.18 -5.32
C ASN A 36 9.63 6.78 -6.82
N ASP A 37 10.61 5.99 -7.25
CA ASP A 37 10.79 5.55 -8.63
C ASP A 37 10.03 4.26 -8.94
N LEU A 38 9.74 3.41 -7.95
CA LEU A 38 9.09 2.12 -8.15
C LEU A 38 7.64 2.26 -8.67
N PRO A 39 7.25 1.50 -9.71
CA PRO A 39 5.86 1.40 -10.11
C PRO A 39 5.06 0.62 -9.07
N LEU A 40 3.76 0.94 -8.94
CA LEU A 40 2.82 0.12 -8.19
C LEU A 40 2.75 -1.28 -8.80
N ASN A 41 2.73 -2.33 -7.97
CA ASN A 41 2.37 -3.66 -8.44
C ASN A 41 0.84 -3.77 -8.47
N ILE A 42 0.24 -3.72 -9.66
CA ILE A 42 -1.23 -3.73 -9.81
C ILE A 42 -1.67 -4.98 -10.57
N TYR A 43 -2.48 -5.81 -9.93
CA TYR A 43 -2.95 -7.08 -10.48
C TYR A 43 -4.43 -7.32 -10.16
N ASN A 44 -5.07 -8.14 -11.01
CA ASN A 44 -6.43 -8.61 -10.76
C ASN A 44 -6.38 -9.71 -9.70
N LEU A 45 -7.09 -9.52 -8.58
CA LEU A 45 -7.18 -10.52 -7.53
C LEU A 45 -8.23 -11.57 -7.90
N ARG A 46 -9.46 -11.11 -8.19
CA ARG A 46 -10.58 -11.96 -8.59
C ARG A 46 -11.73 -11.11 -9.15
N GLY A 47 -12.27 -11.49 -10.31
CA GLY A 47 -13.42 -10.82 -10.90
C GLY A 47 -13.15 -9.33 -11.11
N ASN A 48 -14.01 -8.47 -10.60
CA ASN A 48 -13.88 -7.02 -10.70
C ASN A 48 -12.94 -6.41 -9.64
N VAL A 49 -12.32 -7.21 -8.78
CA VAL A 49 -11.45 -6.73 -7.70
C VAL A 49 -9.99 -6.74 -8.14
N TRP A 50 -9.39 -5.56 -8.10
CA TRP A 50 -7.97 -5.32 -8.37
C TRP A 50 -7.27 -4.85 -7.09
N VAL A 51 -6.02 -5.27 -6.93
CA VAL A 51 -5.16 -4.87 -5.82
C VAL A 51 -3.96 -4.11 -6.40
N ALA A 52 -3.57 -3.05 -5.71
CA ALA A 52 -2.35 -2.32 -5.98
C ALA A 52 -1.48 -2.28 -4.72
N GLU A 53 -0.26 -2.79 -4.83
CA GLU A 53 0.72 -2.74 -3.75
C GLU A 53 1.64 -1.54 -4.00
N ASP A 54 1.56 -0.56 -3.10
CA ASP A 54 2.39 0.62 -3.10
C ASP A 54 3.59 0.39 -2.18
N TYR A 55 4.76 0.16 -2.78
CA TYR A 55 6.03 0.00 -2.08
C TYR A 55 6.80 1.31 -1.91
N ASN A 56 6.24 2.45 -2.32
CA ASN A 56 6.85 3.74 -2.04
C ASN A 56 6.71 3.98 -0.53
N TYR A 57 7.82 4.15 0.20
CA TYR A 57 7.85 4.35 1.64
C TYR A 57 7.47 3.08 2.43
N TYR A 58 6.30 3.04 3.03
CA TYR A 58 5.79 1.87 3.74
C TYR A 58 4.82 1.12 2.83
N ARG A 59 4.99 -0.20 2.72
CA ARG A 59 4.10 -1.06 1.93
C ARG A 59 2.65 -0.78 2.32
N THR A 60 1.88 -0.33 1.33
CA THR A 60 0.46 -0.03 1.50
C THR A 60 -0.32 -0.72 0.41
N ASN A 61 -1.30 -1.52 0.81
CA ASN A 61 -2.21 -2.16 -0.12
C ASN A 61 -3.40 -1.23 -0.37
N LEU A 62 -3.70 -1.04 -1.64
CA LEU A 62 -4.83 -0.29 -2.16
C LEU A 62 -5.67 -1.26 -3.00
N SER A 63 -6.95 -0.95 -3.21
CA SER A 63 -7.78 -1.79 -4.06
C SER A 63 -8.69 -0.96 -4.95
N MET A 64 -9.10 -1.53 -6.06
CA MET A 64 -10.05 -0.94 -6.99
C MET A 64 -11.11 -1.98 -7.32
N TYR A 65 -12.37 -1.57 -7.27
CA TYR A 65 -13.45 -2.31 -7.90
C TYR A 65 -13.63 -1.74 -9.30
N ILE A 66 -13.32 -2.53 -10.32
CA ILE A 66 -13.38 -2.15 -11.72
C ILE A 66 -14.47 -2.99 -12.37
N ASP A 67 -15.64 -2.39 -12.57
CA ASP A 67 -16.66 -2.92 -13.44
C ASP A 67 -16.53 -2.29 -14.83
N HIS A 68 -16.68 -3.10 -15.87
CA HIS A 68 -16.43 -2.65 -17.24
C HIS A 68 -17.40 -1.54 -17.67
N ASP A 69 -18.67 -1.67 -17.27
CA ASP A 69 -19.76 -0.80 -17.70
C ASP A 69 -20.27 0.08 -16.57
N ALA A 70 -20.38 -0.46 -15.35
CA ALA A 70 -20.92 0.30 -14.23
C ALA A 70 -19.95 1.42 -13.80
N GLY A 71 -18.64 1.17 -13.85
CA GLY A 71 -17.60 2.15 -13.50
C GLY A 71 -16.62 1.66 -12.45
N VAL A 72 -15.83 2.61 -11.92
CA VAL A 72 -14.69 2.32 -11.06
C VAL A 72 -14.83 2.97 -9.69
N VAL A 73 -14.60 2.18 -8.65
CA VAL A 73 -14.47 2.65 -7.27
C VAL A 73 -13.06 2.35 -6.76
N PHE A 74 -12.40 3.38 -6.24
CA PHE A 74 -11.05 3.28 -5.68
C PHE A 74 -11.13 3.20 -4.15
N ILE A 75 -10.25 2.42 -3.53
CA ILE A 75 -10.10 2.32 -2.08
C ILE A 75 -8.65 2.69 -1.72
N GLY A 76 -8.49 3.90 -1.20
CA GLY A 76 -7.21 4.53 -0.90
C GLY A 76 -6.58 5.23 -2.11
N ALA A 77 -5.95 6.38 -1.87
CA ALA A 77 -5.32 7.17 -2.93
C ALA A 77 -3.82 6.88 -3.13
N GLY A 78 -3.22 6.09 -2.22
CA GLY A 78 -1.78 5.86 -2.18
C GLY A 78 -0.98 7.04 -1.61
N TRP A 79 0.34 6.88 -1.59
CA TRP A 79 1.25 7.84 -0.95
C TRP A 79 1.45 9.15 -1.70
N SER A 80 1.28 9.13 -3.03
CA SER A 80 1.73 10.24 -3.88
C SER A 80 0.82 10.49 -5.07
N TYR A 81 1.00 11.67 -5.66
CA TYR A 81 0.42 12.03 -6.96
C TYR A 81 0.75 10.99 -8.04
N LYS A 82 1.97 10.41 -8.02
CA LYS A 82 2.41 9.41 -8.99
C LYS A 82 1.65 8.09 -8.80
N SER A 83 1.55 7.59 -7.57
CA SER A 83 0.78 6.37 -7.24
C SER A 83 -0.66 6.49 -7.71
N ALA A 84 -1.32 7.60 -7.36
CA ALA A 84 -2.69 7.88 -7.76
C ALA A 84 -2.89 7.93 -9.29
N ARG A 85 -1.95 8.51 -10.04
CA ARG A 85 -2.02 8.51 -11.51
C ARG A 85 -1.89 7.11 -12.10
N GLN A 86 -1.05 6.24 -11.51
CA GLN A 86 -0.93 4.86 -11.97
C GLN A 86 -2.22 4.06 -11.74
N LEU A 87 -2.88 4.28 -10.60
CA LEU A 87 -4.21 3.70 -10.32
C LEU A 87 -5.24 4.15 -11.35
N LEU A 88 -5.37 5.48 -11.56
CA LEU A 88 -6.30 6.05 -12.53
C LEU A 88 -6.04 5.54 -13.95
N TRP A 89 -4.77 5.47 -14.36
CA TRP A 89 -4.40 4.96 -15.67
C TRP A 89 -4.76 3.48 -15.82
N LYS A 90 -4.46 2.65 -14.81
CA LYS A 90 -4.80 1.23 -14.84
C LYS A 90 -6.32 1.02 -14.89
N ALA A 91 -7.08 1.79 -14.12
CA ALA A 91 -8.53 1.77 -14.16
C ALA A 91 -9.09 2.13 -15.54
N ALA A 92 -8.63 3.25 -16.13
CA ALA A 92 -9.03 3.67 -17.48
C ALA A 92 -8.68 2.63 -18.56
N ALA A 93 -7.58 1.90 -18.39
CA ALA A 93 -7.17 0.86 -19.32
C ALA A 93 -8.04 -0.42 -19.24
N ASN A 94 -8.84 -0.59 -18.18
CA ASN A 94 -9.60 -1.83 -17.92
C ASN A 94 -11.12 -1.60 -17.79
N SER A 95 -11.61 -0.37 -17.97
CA SER A 95 -13.03 -0.02 -17.88
C SER A 95 -13.38 1.06 -18.89
N TYR A 96 -14.59 0.98 -19.46
CA TYR A 96 -15.20 2.07 -20.21
C TYR A 96 -16.18 2.88 -19.33
N GLY A 97 -16.53 2.36 -18.16
CA GLY A 97 -17.38 3.03 -17.20
C GLY A 97 -16.70 4.23 -16.53
N PRO A 98 -17.49 5.14 -15.94
CA PRO A 98 -16.98 6.35 -15.31
C PRO A 98 -16.24 6.04 -14.00
N PHE A 99 -15.33 6.93 -13.60
CA PHE A 99 -14.79 6.92 -12.24
C PHE A 99 -15.85 7.45 -11.26
N GLN A 100 -16.36 6.59 -10.39
CA GLN A 100 -17.50 6.93 -9.54
C GLN A 100 -17.07 7.56 -8.22
N ALA A 101 -16.17 6.91 -7.50
CA ALA A 101 -15.85 7.28 -6.13
C ALA A 101 -14.44 6.85 -5.71
N LEU A 102 -13.89 7.60 -4.76
CA LEU A 102 -12.71 7.25 -4.00
C LEU A 102 -13.12 7.11 -2.52
N ILE A 103 -13.03 5.90 -1.99
CA ILE A 103 -13.18 5.63 -0.57
C ILE A 103 -11.80 5.75 0.07
N VAL A 104 -11.65 6.64 1.04
CA VAL A 104 -10.41 6.80 1.79
C VAL A 104 -10.58 6.16 3.18
N PRO A 105 -9.91 5.03 3.47
CA PRO A 105 -10.15 4.27 4.71
C PRO A 105 -9.78 5.01 6.00
N GLY A 106 -8.93 6.05 5.92
CA GLY A 106 -8.50 6.81 7.09
C GLY A 106 -7.72 8.06 6.71
N TYR A 107 -7.25 8.80 7.71
CA TYR A 107 -6.57 10.09 7.52
C TYR A 107 -5.07 9.97 7.19
N ARG A 108 -4.47 8.77 7.30
CA ARG A 108 -3.03 8.58 7.11
C ARG A 108 -2.58 8.91 5.68
N LEU A 109 -1.35 9.42 5.55
CA LEU A 109 -0.75 9.79 4.25
C LEU A 109 -0.71 8.63 3.24
N SER A 110 -0.63 7.39 3.72
CA SER A 110 -0.71 6.18 2.89
C SER A 110 -1.99 6.09 2.04
N TYR A 111 -3.06 6.74 2.49
CA TYR A 111 -4.35 6.76 1.80
C TYR A 111 -4.76 8.14 1.29
N THR A 112 -4.13 9.22 1.77
CA THR A 112 -4.51 10.60 1.46
C THR A 112 -3.48 11.36 0.61
N GLY A 113 -2.23 10.91 0.55
CA GLY A 113 -1.15 11.59 -0.18
C GLY A 113 -1.40 11.71 -1.69
N GLY A 114 -2.08 10.72 -2.26
CA GLY A 114 -2.48 10.69 -3.67
C GLY A 114 -3.86 11.26 -3.99
N LEU A 115 -4.53 12.00 -3.07
CA LEU A 115 -5.86 12.58 -3.34
C LEU A 115 -6.00 13.48 -4.60
N PRO A 116 -5.04 14.36 -4.93
CA PRO A 116 -5.25 15.43 -5.92
C PRO A 116 -5.58 14.96 -7.35
N PRO A 117 -4.95 13.92 -7.91
CA PRO A 117 -5.38 13.34 -9.19
C PRO A 117 -6.87 12.98 -9.21
N PHE A 118 -7.39 12.36 -8.14
CA PHE A 118 -8.79 11.98 -8.07
C PHE A 118 -9.73 13.20 -8.03
N GLN A 119 -9.33 14.28 -7.34
CA GLN A 119 -10.12 15.52 -7.29
C GLN A 119 -10.27 16.17 -8.67
N ARG A 120 -9.26 16.07 -9.54
CA ARG A 120 -9.31 16.61 -10.92
C ARG A 120 -10.27 15.86 -11.84
N HIS A 121 -10.59 14.62 -11.49
CA HIS A 121 -11.58 13.81 -12.20
C HIS A 121 -12.98 13.93 -11.58
N GLU A 122 -13.18 14.86 -10.64
CA GLU A 122 -14.46 15.14 -9.99
C GLU A 122 -15.09 13.92 -9.28
N LEU A 123 -14.26 12.95 -8.86
CA LEU A 123 -14.75 11.78 -8.12
C LEU A 123 -15.34 12.21 -6.78
N LYS A 124 -16.40 11.50 -6.37
CA LYS A 124 -16.90 11.58 -5.00
C LYS A 124 -15.85 10.99 -4.05
N VAL A 125 -15.25 11.83 -3.19
CA VAL A 125 -14.34 11.38 -2.13
C VAL A 125 -15.16 11.06 -0.87
N ILE A 126 -15.16 9.80 -0.46
CA ILE A 126 -15.88 9.28 0.71
C ILE A 126 -14.86 8.97 1.80
N MET A 127 -15.05 9.53 2.99
CA MET A 127 -14.19 9.29 4.15
C MET A 127 -15.06 9.10 5.39
N GLN A 128 -14.51 8.53 6.47
CA GLN A 128 -15.15 8.56 7.78
C GLN A 128 -15.37 10.01 8.25
N GLN A 129 -16.45 10.26 9.00
CA GLN A 129 -16.87 11.61 9.38
C GLN A 129 -15.78 12.42 10.11
N ASN A 130 -14.99 11.77 10.97
CA ASN A 130 -13.90 12.40 11.72
C ASN A 130 -12.57 12.45 10.94
N ALA A 131 -12.41 11.66 9.86
CA ALA A 131 -11.14 11.55 9.15
C ALA A 131 -10.64 12.88 8.57
N PRO A 132 -11.48 13.79 8.03
CA PRO A 132 -11.01 15.09 7.55
C PRO A 132 -10.52 16.02 8.67
N VAL A 133 -11.12 15.93 9.86
CA VAL A 133 -10.67 16.68 11.04
C VAL A 133 -9.31 16.14 11.47
N LEU A 134 -9.17 14.82 11.60
CA LEU A 134 -7.91 14.16 11.95
C LEU A 134 -6.82 14.44 10.90
N LEU A 135 -7.17 14.41 9.61
CA LEU A 135 -6.26 14.74 8.53
C LEU A 135 -5.71 16.15 8.70
N ARG A 136 -6.59 17.14 8.95
CA ARG A 136 -6.19 18.53 9.16
C ARG A 136 -5.32 18.70 10.41
N LEU A 137 -5.68 18.05 11.52
CA LEU A 137 -4.97 18.15 12.79
C LEU A 137 -3.57 17.53 12.72
N HIS A 138 -3.42 16.41 12.00
CA HIS A 138 -2.17 15.65 11.96
C HIS A 138 -1.36 15.86 10.68
N TRP A 139 -1.84 16.66 9.72
CA TRP A 139 -1.21 16.83 8.41
C TRP A 139 0.25 17.23 8.52
N ASP A 140 0.53 18.35 9.20
CA ASP A 140 1.89 18.89 9.29
C ASP A 140 2.83 17.95 10.03
N HIS A 141 2.34 17.29 11.08
CA HIS A 141 3.11 16.28 11.81
C HIS A 141 3.51 15.11 10.92
N MET A 142 2.55 14.49 10.22
CA MET A 142 2.82 13.38 9.32
C MET A 142 3.77 13.80 8.18
N GLN A 143 3.63 15.03 7.67
CA GLN A 143 4.54 15.56 6.65
C GLN A 143 5.97 15.70 7.19
N GLN A 144 6.15 16.17 8.42
CA GLN A 144 7.47 16.27 9.05
C GLN A 144 8.09 14.88 9.29
N GLU A 145 7.30 13.91 9.76
CA GLU A 145 7.77 12.52 9.91
C GLU A 145 8.28 11.95 8.58
N MET A 146 7.53 12.16 7.49
CA MET A 146 7.95 11.71 6.16
C MET A 146 9.19 12.45 5.65
N LEU A 147 9.31 13.76 5.90
CA LEU A 147 10.50 14.55 5.54
C LEU A 147 11.77 14.13 6.29
N GLN A 148 11.62 13.62 7.52
CA GLN A 148 12.72 13.09 8.32
C GLN A 148 13.11 11.67 7.92
N SER A 149 12.13 10.88 7.46
CA SER A 149 12.31 9.47 7.14
C SER A 149 12.75 9.22 5.70
N PHE A 150 12.38 10.10 4.76
CA PHE A 150 12.51 9.83 3.33
C PHE A 150 13.00 11.07 2.55
N GLY A 151 14.15 10.93 1.89
CA GLY A 151 14.73 11.95 1.04
C GLY A 151 13.84 12.28 -0.17
N SER A 152 13.24 11.26 -0.80
CA SER A 152 12.38 11.49 -1.99
C SER A 152 11.08 12.22 -1.65
N TRP A 153 10.66 12.22 -0.39
CA TRP A 153 9.46 12.94 0.06
C TRP A 153 9.62 14.46 -0.05
N ARG A 154 10.85 14.97 0.09
CA ARG A 154 11.16 16.41 -0.01
C ARG A 154 10.89 16.98 -1.41
N GLU A 155 11.01 16.14 -2.44
CA GLU A 155 10.70 16.53 -3.81
C GLU A 155 9.19 16.65 -4.02
N LEU A 156 8.40 15.77 -3.37
CA LEU A 156 6.95 15.75 -3.44
C LEU A 156 6.30 16.88 -2.64
N SER A 157 6.83 17.20 -1.46
CA SER A 157 6.25 18.21 -0.56
C SER A 157 6.31 19.65 -1.11
N ARG A 158 7.21 19.91 -2.05
CA ARG A 158 7.29 21.18 -2.79
C ARG A 158 6.06 21.44 -3.66
N LEU A 159 5.34 20.38 -4.05
CA LEU A 159 4.07 20.47 -4.78
C LEU A 159 2.90 20.79 -3.85
N ARG A 160 3.11 21.66 -2.84
CA ARG A 160 2.17 21.98 -1.76
C ARG A 160 0.76 22.18 -2.32
N GLN A 161 -0.07 21.16 -2.22
CA GLN A 161 -1.43 21.20 -2.72
C GLN A 161 -2.32 21.76 -1.62
N THR A 162 -2.99 22.86 -1.92
CA THR A 162 -4.11 23.37 -1.14
C THR A 162 -5.27 22.39 -1.30
N TYR A 163 -5.47 21.53 -0.32
CA TYR A 163 -6.57 20.58 -0.30
C TYR A 163 -7.88 21.30 0.04
N CYS A 164 -8.68 21.65 -0.98
CA CYS A 164 -10.11 21.90 -0.77
C CYS A 164 -10.85 20.55 -0.86
N ILE A 165 -10.78 19.74 0.20
CA ILE A 165 -11.60 18.53 0.29
C ILE A 165 -13.04 18.98 0.54
N LYS A 166 -13.88 18.96 -0.51
CA LYS A 166 -15.33 18.98 -0.34
C LYS A 166 -15.75 17.63 0.24
N ILE A 167 -15.89 17.60 1.56
CA ILE A 167 -16.37 16.42 2.29
C ILE A 167 -17.87 16.37 2.06
N ILE A 168 -18.33 15.38 1.31
CA ILE A 168 -19.75 15.06 1.22
C ILE A 168 -20.00 14.06 2.34
N SER A 169 -20.42 14.56 3.51
CA SER A 169 -20.97 13.70 4.55
C SER A 169 -22.25 13.08 4.00
N PRO A 170 -22.46 11.75 4.14
CA PRO A 170 -23.78 11.17 3.94
C PRO A 170 -24.79 11.78 4.91
#